data_AF-R7H996-F1
#
_entry.id   AF-R7H996-F1
#
_cell.length_a   1.000
_cell.length_b   1.000
_cell.length_c   1.000
_cell.angle_alpha   90.00
_cell.angle_beta   90.00
_cell.angle_gamma   90.00
#
_symmetry.space_group_name_H-M   'P 1'
#
loop_
_entity.id
_entity.type
_entity.pdbx_description
1 polymer ?
#
loop_
_entity_poly.entity_id
_entity_poly.type
_entity_poly.pdbx_seq_one_letter_code
_entity_poly.pdbx_strand_id
1 'polypeptide(L)' 'MEYQILIVDDDKDLSWIIAEMLQDYGYKVLCAADSAYGYDT' A
#
# COMPACT_ATOMS: atom_id res chain seq x y z
N MET A 1 13.84 -10.04 -7.09
CA MET A 1 13.64 -9.17 -5.92
C MET A 1 12.15 -8.94 -5.81
N GLU A 2 11.51 -9.34 -4.72
CA GLU A 2 10.10 -8.99 -4.49
C GLU A 2 10.05 -7.57 -3.94
N TYR A 3 9.54 -6.62 -4.72
CA TYR A 3 9.39 -5.24 -4.29
C TYR A 3 8.06 -5.12 -3.51
N GLN A 4 8.17 -4.76 -2.24
CA GLN A 4 7.03 -4.50 -1.37
C GLN A 4 6.81 -2.99 -1.25
N ILE A 5 5.58 -2.53 -1.51
CA ILE A 5 5.17 -1.13 -1.45
C ILE A 5 4.16 -0.98 -0.31
N LEU A 6 4.41 -0.03 0.59
CA LEU A 6 3.45 0.38 1.62
C LEU A 6 2.78 1.70 1.18
N ILE A 7 1.46 1.68 1.08
CA ILE A 7 0.64 2.87 0.84
C ILE A 7 0.11 3.30 2.21
N VAL A 8 0.40 4.55 2.60
CA VAL A 8 -0.15 5.17 3.81
C VAL A 8 -1.02 6.35 3.37
N ASP A 9 -2.33 6.17 3.45
CA ASP A 9 -3.32 7.18 3.07
C ASP A 9 -4.57 6.98 3.94
N ASP A 10 -5.17 8.08 4.43
CA ASP A 10 -6.36 8.03 5.26
C ASP A 10 -7.64 7.74 4.46
N ASP A 11 -7.59 7.94 3.13
CA ASP A 11 -8.63 7.55 2.20
C ASP A 11 -8.46 6.10 1.74
N LYS A 12 -9.40 5.24 2.16
CA LYS A 12 -9.41 3.81 1.84
C LYS A 12 -9.76 3.53 0.40
N ASP A 13 -10.62 4.33 -0.22
CA ASP A 13 -11.03 4.14 -1.61
C ASP A 13 -9.84 4.46 -2.52
N LEU A 14 -9.12 5.54 -2.23
CA LEU A 14 -7.90 5.92 -2.94
C LEU A 14 -6.79 4.88 -2.76
N SER A 15 -6.54 4.44 -1.52
CA SER A 15 -5.56 3.39 -1.20
C SER A 15 -5.80 2.11 -2.01
N TRP A 16 -7.07 1.71 -2.14
CA TRP A 16 -7.44 0.49 -2.82
C TRP A 16 -7.22 0.57 -4.34
N ILE A 17 -7.60 1.69 -4.98
CA ILE A 17 -7.37 1.93 -6.41
C ILE A 17 -5.87 1.86 -6.74
N ILE A 18 -5.04 2.50 -5.91
CA ILE A 18 -3.58 2.52 -6.11
C ILE A 18 -2.99 1.12 -5.88
N ALA A 19 -3.48 0.40 -4.88
CA ALA A 19 -3.02 -0.95 -4.58
C ALA A 19 -3.34 -1.93 -5.72
N GLU A 20 -4.55 -1.87 -6.27
CA GLU A 20 -4.95 -2.68 -7.42
C GLU A 20 -4.05 -2.41 -8.64
N MET A 21 -3.84 -1.14 -8.97
CA MET A 21 -2.92 -0.73 -10.04
C MET A 21 -1.51 -1.30 -9.85
N LEU A 22 -0.94 -1.20 -8.65
CA LEU A 22 0.42 -1.65 -8.37
C LEU A 22 0.53 -3.19 -8.34
N GLN A 23 -0.51 -3.88 -7.88
CA GLN A 23 -0.58 -5.34 -7.93
C GLN A 23 -0.65 -5.84 -9.38
N ASP A 24 -1.38 -5.16 -10.26
CA ASP A 24 -1.43 -5.46 -11.70
C ASP A 24 -0.04 -5.33 -12.37
N TYR A 25 0.81 -4.42 -11.88
CA TYR A 25 2.21 -4.32 -12.31
C TYR A 25 3.14 -5.37 -11.68
N GLY A 26 2.63 -6.26 -10.83
CA GLY A 26 3.38 -7.34 -10.20
C GLY A 26 4.06 -6.97 -8.87
N TYR A 27 3.71 -5.83 -8.27
CA TYR A 27 4.21 -5.45 -6.95
C TYR A 27 3.39 -6.09 -5.83
N LYS A 28 4.04 -6.38 -4.69
CA LYS A 28 3.32 -6.70 -3.46
C LYS A 28 2.99 -5.41 -2.74
N VAL A 29 1.72 -5.19 -2.43
CA VAL A 29 1.25 -3.92 -1.86
C VAL A 29 0.59 -4.15 -0.50
N LEU A 30 0.92 -3.31 0.46
CA LEU A 30 0.28 -3.20 1.77
C LEU A 30 -0.35 -1.82 1.90
N CYS A 31 -1.57 -1.75 2.44
CA CYS A 31 -2.25 -0.49 2.71
C CYS A 31 -2.35 -0.28 4.22
N ALA A 32 -2.00 0.91 4.67
CA ALA A 32 -2.16 1.36 6.05
C ALA A 32 -3.00 2.64 6.06
N ALA A 33 -4.00 2.68 6.95
CA ALA A 33 -4.86 3.85 7.12
C ALA A 33 -4.25 4.90 8.08
N ASP A 34 -3.12 4.58 8.70
CA ASP A 34 -2.45 5.44 9.65
C ASP A 34 -0.93 5.27 9.55
N SER A 35 -0.22 6.30 10.01
CA SER A 35 1.24 6.31 10.06
C SER A 35 1.80 5.40 11.15
N ALA A 36 0.98 4.92 12.10
CA ALA A 36 1.46 4.03 13.16
C ALA A 36 1.91 2.67 12.60
N TYR A 37 1.24 2.19 11.54
CA TYR A 37 1.62 0.95 10.86
C TYR A 37 2.98 1.05 10.13
N GLY A 38 3.35 2.23 9.61
CA GLY A 38 4.58 2.42 8.83
C GLY A 38 5.86 2.55 9.66
N TYR A 39 5.77 2.74 10.98
CA TYR A 39 6.93 2.90 11.86
C TYR A 39 7.47 1.58 12.44
N ASP A 40 6.71 0.49 12.35
CA ASP A 40 7.01 -0.79 13.02
C ASP A 40 7.44 -1.92 12.06
N THR A 41 7.64 -1.61 10.78
CA THR A 41 8.05 -2.57 9.71
C THR A 41 9.49 -2.41 9.28
#